data_AF-A0A8H5HJN4-F1
#
_entry.id   AF-A0A8H5HJN4-F1
#
_cell.length_a   1.000
_cell.length_b   1.000
_cell.length_c   1.000
_cell.angle_alpha   90.00
_cell.angle_beta   90.00
_cell.angle_gamma   90.00
#
_symmetry.space_group_name_H-M   'P 1'
#
loop_
_entity.id
_entity.type
_entity.pdbx_description
1 polymer ?
#
loop_
_entity_poly.entity_id
_entity_poly.type
_entity_poly.pdbx_seq_one_letter_code
_entity_poly.pdbx_strand_id
1 'polypeptide(L)'
;MQTPSTAIPRLVVVDDTDPAIQYSPPSAFSLDSDGTLDELGYGGPVWNKTVTGTTTNSSLSYTFNGTFVRVLVATQGNDSHWNCSVDGHLLPSFNSTTTQVTNSVACDSQGLLHGLKGPHTISVNVSFTPQDGLDSGTIWLDSVQYEPLPEDPLDSVMLRVHNSDPAVKYDNSTGGWAWQGVDSNATHSIGTTANFAFNGTSASLYSVIFGASNNIFNASSALFTIDGNSSSNVPLPGSVQIPSVGTYYNRLNYPLFTVPNLSESLPHNLQLAYAYSGNTNPQYLALDYFMIQTNPTHSLTSTSSDQDVRPHNNIGPIVGVVLGAVVGLAACILLFFYFRRRRRTSYSGMTLDLTGNSPGYYRLQDSAGGTLEVTPFVSPDVPPGNYRPTKYASDTGYTGQPSGANAYLGDAGSRPGTQGRLSGWNPDRFIMSKRTPAQALTTENDRSQRNEGTQHLDSGVRLSHDGGGGQEEGEAIGDVPPIYTES
;
A
#
# COMPACT_ATOMS: atom_id res chain seq x y z
N MET A 1 -24.05 -25.01 12.93
CA MET A 1 -23.71 -23.57 12.91
C MET A 1 -22.43 -23.43 12.12
N GLN A 2 -22.47 -22.88 10.90
CA GLN A 2 -21.26 -22.49 10.18
C GLN A 2 -20.70 -21.25 10.87
N THR A 3 -19.46 -21.31 11.34
CA THR A 3 -18.73 -20.10 11.69
C THR A 3 -18.67 -19.23 10.45
N PRO A 4 -19.06 -17.94 10.51
CA PRO A 4 -18.88 -17.04 9.38
C PRO A 4 -17.41 -17.11 8.99
N SER A 5 -17.14 -17.52 7.76
CA SER A 5 -15.80 -17.72 7.23
C SER A 5 -15.06 -16.39 7.36
N THR A 6 -14.07 -16.32 8.24
CA THR A 6 -13.16 -15.17 8.41
C THR A 6 -12.18 -15.05 7.24
N ALA A 7 -12.59 -15.48 6.04
CA ALA A 7 -11.80 -15.40 4.84
C ALA A 7 -11.56 -13.92 4.51
N ILE A 8 -10.32 -13.57 4.22
CA ILE A 8 -9.97 -12.24 3.73
C ILE A 8 -10.64 -12.10 2.35
N PRO A 9 -11.40 -11.02 2.11
CA PRO A 9 -12.11 -10.86 0.85
C PRO A 9 -11.14 -10.74 -0.33
N ARG A 10 -11.59 -11.16 -1.51
CA ARG A 10 -10.89 -10.90 -2.77
C ARG A 10 -11.03 -9.42 -3.09
N LEU A 11 -9.94 -8.80 -3.52
CA LEU A 11 -9.93 -7.38 -3.85
C LEU A 11 -9.76 -7.18 -5.34
N VAL A 12 -10.55 -6.31 -5.95
CA VAL A 12 -10.24 -5.76 -7.27
C VAL A 12 -9.08 -4.79 -7.10
N VAL A 13 -8.07 -4.87 -7.95
CA VAL A 13 -6.92 -3.98 -8.00
C VAL A 13 -7.03 -3.08 -9.20
N VAL A 14 -7.02 -1.78 -8.96
CA VAL A 14 -7.08 -0.72 -9.96
C VAL A 14 -5.70 -0.09 -10.02
N ASP A 15 -5.10 -0.20 -11.20
CA ASP A 15 -3.78 0.33 -11.50
C ASP A 15 -3.78 1.86 -11.47
N ASP A 16 -2.67 2.48 -11.10
CA ASP A 16 -2.52 3.95 -11.07
C ASP A 16 -2.77 4.60 -12.45
N THR A 17 -2.57 3.84 -13.53
CA THR A 17 -2.82 4.33 -14.90
C THR A 17 -4.28 4.21 -15.34
N ASP A 18 -5.18 3.71 -14.50
CA ASP A 18 -6.61 3.59 -14.83
C ASP A 18 -7.23 4.98 -15.09
N PRO A 19 -7.85 5.20 -16.26
CA PRO A 19 -8.37 6.51 -16.66
C PRO A 19 -9.56 6.99 -15.81
N ALA A 20 -10.17 6.11 -15.01
CA ALA A 20 -11.21 6.49 -14.06
C ALA A 20 -10.63 7.12 -12.77
N ILE A 21 -9.32 7.03 -12.54
CA ILE A 21 -8.65 7.77 -11.46
C ILE A 21 -8.51 9.24 -11.89
N GLN A 22 -9.10 10.13 -11.10
CA GLN A 22 -9.07 11.57 -11.36
C GLN A 22 -7.97 12.23 -10.55
N TYR A 23 -6.91 12.64 -11.23
CA TYR A 23 -5.81 13.42 -10.67
C TYR A 23 -6.12 14.93 -10.74
N SER A 24 -5.89 15.67 -9.66
CA SER A 24 -6.25 17.09 -9.57
C SER A 24 -5.20 17.94 -8.82
N PRO A 25 -4.61 18.96 -9.47
CA PRO A 25 -4.63 19.18 -10.91
C PRO A 25 -3.83 18.08 -11.64
N PRO A 26 -4.23 17.62 -12.84
CA PRO A 26 -3.49 16.59 -13.57
C PRO A 26 -2.02 16.95 -13.81
N SER A 27 -1.73 18.24 -13.98
CA SER A 27 -0.37 18.75 -14.21
C SER A 27 0.56 18.64 -12.99
N ALA A 28 0.04 18.33 -11.81
CA ALA A 28 0.85 18.10 -10.61
C ALA A 28 1.37 16.66 -10.51
N PHE A 29 0.93 15.77 -11.41
CA PHE A 29 1.29 14.36 -11.38
C PHE A 29 2.20 13.97 -12.54
N SER A 30 3.13 13.06 -12.27
CA SER A 30 4.04 12.45 -13.24
C SER A 30 4.01 10.94 -13.10
N LEU A 31 3.95 10.25 -14.24
CA LEU A 31 4.04 8.79 -14.32
C LEU A 31 5.52 8.36 -14.29
N ASP A 32 5.86 7.42 -13.42
CA ASP A 32 7.02 6.55 -13.55
C ASP A 32 6.54 5.23 -14.14
N SER A 33 6.99 4.93 -15.36
CA SER A 33 6.72 3.68 -16.06
C SER A 33 7.95 2.77 -16.17
N ASP A 34 9.07 3.19 -15.59
CA ASP A 34 10.35 2.49 -15.69
C ASP A 34 10.62 1.62 -14.45
N GLY A 35 9.72 1.65 -13.45
CA GLY A 35 9.83 0.91 -12.20
C GLY A 35 10.99 1.41 -11.34
N THR A 36 11.24 2.73 -11.30
CA THR A 36 12.40 3.28 -10.58
C THR A 36 12.36 3.00 -9.08
N LEU A 37 11.17 2.68 -8.54
CA LEU A 37 10.95 2.37 -7.14
C LEU A 37 11.00 0.88 -6.81
N ASP A 38 11.07 -0.03 -7.80
CA ASP A 38 10.87 -1.47 -7.60
C ASP A 38 11.91 -2.14 -6.69
N GLU A 39 13.11 -1.57 -6.67
CA GLU A 39 14.25 -2.05 -5.89
C GLU A 39 14.50 -1.22 -4.62
N LEU A 40 13.63 -0.25 -4.33
CA LEU A 40 13.77 0.62 -3.17
C LEU A 40 13.02 0.08 -1.96
N GLY A 41 13.71 0.03 -0.82
CA GLY A 41 13.14 -0.47 0.43
C GLY A 41 12.79 -1.96 0.38
N TYR A 42 12.13 -2.45 1.43
CA TYR A 42 11.74 -3.86 1.54
C TYR A 42 10.31 -4.15 1.03
N GLY A 43 9.58 -3.13 0.56
CA GLY A 43 8.18 -3.24 0.14
C GLY A 43 7.95 -4.10 -1.11
N GLY A 44 8.99 -4.31 -1.93
CA GLY A 44 8.90 -5.04 -3.19
C GLY A 44 8.60 -4.15 -4.40
N PRO A 45 8.52 -4.72 -5.61
CA PRO A 45 8.09 -3.98 -6.79
C PRO A 45 6.64 -3.49 -6.66
N VAL A 46 6.34 -2.37 -7.32
CA VAL A 46 4.97 -1.85 -7.43
C VAL A 46 4.17 -2.72 -8.39
N TRP A 47 2.83 -2.64 -8.34
CA TRP A 47 2.03 -3.36 -9.30
C TRP A 47 2.26 -2.81 -10.71
N ASN A 48 2.31 -3.69 -11.71
CA ASN A 48 2.53 -3.34 -13.12
C ASN A 48 3.77 -2.49 -13.44
N LYS A 49 4.68 -2.29 -12.46
CA LYS A 49 5.87 -1.42 -12.55
C LYS A 49 5.54 0.05 -12.89
N THR A 50 4.32 0.48 -12.62
CA THR A 50 3.87 1.85 -12.83
C THR A 50 3.52 2.50 -11.50
N VAL A 51 3.82 3.79 -11.39
CA VAL A 51 3.27 4.63 -10.34
C VAL A 51 3.08 6.06 -10.82
N THR A 52 2.05 6.73 -10.32
CA THR A 52 1.75 8.12 -10.66
C THR A 52 1.90 8.98 -9.42
N GLY A 53 2.88 9.87 -9.41
CA GLY A 53 3.26 10.61 -8.21
C GLY A 53 3.31 12.12 -8.35
N THR A 54 3.46 12.79 -7.22
CA THR A 54 3.43 14.25 -7.08
C THR A 54 4.37 14.73 -5.98
N THR A 55 4.90 15.94 -6.16
CA THR A 55 5.74 16.67 -5.19
C THR A 55 5.07 17.95 -4.69
N THR A 56 3.81 18.19 -5.05
CA THR A 56 3.06 19.41 -4.70
C THR A 56 1.67 19.09 -4.20
N ASN A 57 1.08 20.02 -3.43
CA ASN A 57 -0.27 19.84 -2.90
C ASN A 57 -1.25 19.53 -4.03
N SER A 58 -1.90 18.38 -3.93
CA SER A 58 -2.73 17.83 -4.99
C SER A 58 -3.69 16.80 -4.40
N SER A 59 -4.57 16.27 -5.23
CA SER A 59 -5.55 15.27 -4.82
C SER A 59 -5.78 14.26 -5.93
N LEU A 60 -6.21 13.07 -5.56
CA LEU A 60 -6.73 12.07 -6.48
C LEU A 60 -8.05 11.51 -5.97
N SER A 61 -8.91 11.03 -6.86
CA SER A 61 -10.14 10.35 -6.48
C SER A 61 -10.49 9.20 -7.42
N TYR A 62 -11.19 8.20 -6.90
CA TYR A 62 -11.66 7.04 -7.65
C TYR A 62 -13.04 6.63 -7.15
N THR A 63 -13.94 6.29 -8.08
CA THR A 63 -15.28 5.80 -7.76
C THR A 63 -15.34 4.30 -7.97
N PHE A 64 -15.83 3.57 -6.98
CA PHE A 64 -15.93 2.11 -6.97
C PHE A 64 -17.28 1.66 -6.43
N ASN A 65 -17.64 0.40 -6.68
CA ASN A 65 -18.81 -0.24 -6.07
C ASN A 65 -18.29 -1.35 -5.14
N GLY A 66 -18.49 -1.24 -3.84
CA GLY A 66 -17.86 -2.18 -2.92
C GLY A 66 -18.04 -1.90 -1.44
N THR A 67 -17.64 -2.85 -0.59
CA THR A 67 -17.79 -2.78 0.88
C THR A 67 -16.49 -2.51 1.64
N PHE A 68 -15.38 -2.38 0.92
CA PHE A 68 -14.07 -2.05 1.46
C PHE A 68 -13.24 -1.35 0.38
N VAL A 69 -12.39 -0.39 0.76
CA VAL A 69 -11.38 0.22 -0.11
C VAL A 69 -10.08 0.47 0.65
N ARG A 70 -8.96 0.36 -0.07
CA ARG A 70 -7.61 0.63 0.39
C ARG A 70 -6.81 1.32 -0.71
N VAL A 71 -5.95 2.25 -0.32
CA VAL A 71 -5.01 2.91 -1.24
C VAL A 71 -3.58 2.49 -0.91
N LEU A 72 -2.84 2.07 -1.94
CA LEU A 72 -1.44 1.67 -1.85
C LEU A 72 -0.59 2.75 -2.50
N VAL A 73 0.47 3.16 -1.81
CA VAL A 73 1.38 4.20 -2.26
C VAL A 73 2.83 3.77 -2.14
N ALA A 74 3.68 4.46 -2.89
CA ALA A 74 5.09 4.56 -2.59
C ALA A 74 5.44 5.99 -2.13
N THR A 75 6.43 6.11 -1.24
CA THR A 75 6.83 7.41 -0.69
C THR A 75 8.35 7.54 -0.65
N GLN A 76 8.85 8.71 -1.04
CA GLN A 76 10.25 9.09 -0.91
C GLN A 76 10.34 10.41 -0.13
N GLY A 77 11.34 10.55 0.74
CA GLY A 77 11.46 11.71 1.63
C GLY A 77 10.55 11.65 2.86
N ASN A 78 10.58 12.70 3.69
CA ASN A 78 9.91 12.71 5.00
C ASN A 78 8.74 13.71 5.12
N ASP A 79 8.60 14.62 4.15
CA ASP A 79 7.72 15.81 4.28
C ASP A 79 6.39 15.68 3.54
N SER A 80 5.94 14.44 3.36
CA SER A 80 4.74 14.14 2.60
C SER A 80 3.64 13.63 3.53
N HIS A 81 2.49 14.31 3.53
CA HIS A 81 1.32 13.93 4.34
C HIS A 81 0.12 13.69 3.44
N TRP A 82 -0.78 12.81 3.88
CA TRP A 82 -2.04 12.57 3.18
C TRP A 82 -3.20 12.35 4.13
N ASN A 83 -4.37 12.77 3.67
CA ASN A 83 -5.65 12.45 4.29
C ASN A 83 -6.54 11.78 3.27
N CYS A 84 -7.12 10.66 3.66
CA CYS A 84 -8.10 9.95 2.85
C CYS A 84 -9.51 10.18 3.38
N SER A 85 -10.49 10.22 2.47
CA SER A 85 -11.90 10.14 2.82
C SER A 85 -12.67 9.30 1.81
N VAL A 86 -13.70 8.60 2.28
CA VAL A 86 -14.68 7.95 1.41
C VAL A 86 -16.03 8.62 1.63
N ASP A 87 -16.64 9.13 0.56
CA ASP A 87 -17.91 9.88 0.60
C ASP A 87 -17.91 11.04 1.61
N GLY A 88 -16.75 11.69 1.79
CA GLY A 88 -16.56 12.77 2.76
C GLY A 88 -16.28 12.31 4.19
N HIS A 89 -16.32 11.01 4.50
CA HIS A 89 -15.91 10.46 5.79
C HIS A 89 -14.41 10.20 5.83
N LEU A 90 -13.71 10.82 6.78
CA LEU A 90 -12.26 10.64 6.96
C LEU A 90 -11.93 9.19 7.33
N LEU A 91 -10.90 8.65 6.66
CA LEU A 91 -10.34 7.33 6.95
C LEU A 91 -9.07 7.46 7.81
N PRO A 92 -8.71 6.42 8.57
CA PRO A 92 -7.39 6.34 9.18
C PRO A 92 -6.30 6.36 8.10
N SER A 93 -5.39 7.34 8.19
CA SER A 93 -4.15 7.34 7.43
C SER A 93 -3.05 6.61 8.21
N PHE A 94 -2.23 5.83 7.51
CA PHE A 94 -1.03 5.22 8.08
C PHE A 94 0.20 6.00 7.62
N ASN A 95 1.21 6.11 8.46
CA ASN A 95 2.48 6.71 8.04
C ASN A 95 3.30 5.68 7.27
N SER A 96 3.97 6.10 6.20
CA SER A 96 5.01 5.29 5.59
C SER A 96 6.28 5.32 6.44
N THR A 97 7.15 4.33 6.23
CA THR A 97 8.49 4.30 6.82
C THR A 97 9.51 4.47 5.72
N THR A 98 10.64 5.12 6.02
CA THR A 98 11.72 5.31 5.04
C THR A 98 12.33 4.01 4.53
N THR A 99 12.09 2.90 5.24
CA THR A 99 12.59 1.57 4.89
C THR A 99 11.60 0.77 4.04
N GLN A 100 10.29 1.07 4.10
CA GLN A 100 9.27 0.53 3.19
C GLN A 100 8.84 1.60 2.20
N VAL A 101 9.57 1.68 1.08
CA VAL A 101 9.35 2.73 0.08
C VAL A 101 8.06 2.48 -0.70
N THR A 102 7.78 1.24 -1.11
CA THR A 102 6.64 0.85 -1.97
C THR A 102 5.60 0.00 -1.22
N ASN A 103 4.44 -0.23 -1.85
CA ASN A 103 3.36 -1.06 -1.31
C ASN A 103 2.96 -0.67 0.13
N SER A 104 3.07 0.61 0.47
CA SER A 104 2.66 1.14 1.77
C SER A 104 1.16 1.40 1.74
N VAL A 105 0.43 0.92 2.74
CA VAL A 105 -0.99 1.24 2.88
C VAL A 105 -1.12 2.70 3.29
N ALA A 106 -1.63 3.56 2.41
CA ALA A 106 -1.89 4.95 2.76
C ALA A 106 -3.08 5.06 3.71
N CYS A 107 -4.16 4.33 3.40
CA CYS A 107 -5.40 4.32 4.15
C CYS A 107 -6.26 3.12 3.75
N ASP A 108 -7.15 2.69 4.64
CA ASP A 108 -8.23 1.75 4.33
C ASP A 108 -9.53 2.12 5.03
N SER A 109 -10.65 1.68 4.45
CA SER A 109 -11.99 1.96 4.98
C SER A 109 -12.32 1.13 6.22
N GLN A 110 -11.53 0.10 6.51
CA GLN A 110 -11.81 -0.89 7.56
C GLN A 110 -13.25 -1.40 7.44
N GLY A 111 -14.05 -1.27 8.49
CA GLY A 111 -15.47 -1.65 8.50
C GLY A 111 -16.44 -0.50 8.20
N LEU A 112 -15.98 0.70 7.81
CA LEU A 112 -16.86 1.87 7.60
C LEU A 112 -17.93 1.61 6.53
N LEU A 113 -17.55 0.91 5.47
CA LEU A 113 -18.42 0.61 4.32
C LEU A 113 -19.16 -0.74 4.46
N HIS A 114 -18.98 -1.45 5.57
CA HIS A 114 -19.53 -2.78 5.73
C HIS A 114 -21.07 -2.78 5.70
N GLY A 115 -21.64 -3.49 4.72
CA GLY A 115 -23.08 -3.57 4.51
C GLY A 115 -23.69 -2.37 3.76
N LEU A 116 -22.90 -1.36 3.43
CA LEU A 116 -23.30 -0.33 2.47
C LEU A 116 -23.24 -0.92 1.07
N LYS A 117 -24.22 -0.55 0.24
CA LYS A 117 -24.28 -0.94 -1.17
C LYS A 117 -24.30 0.32 -2.01
N GLY A 118 -23.65 0.27 -3.17
CA GLY A 118 -23.68 1.33 -4.16
C GLY A 118 -22.32 1.98 -4.38
N PRO A 119 -22.29 2.99 -5.26
CA PRO A 119 -21.06 3.67 -5.62
C PRO A 119 -20.54 4.50 -4.45
N HIS A 120 -19.24 4.39 -4.20
CA HIS A 120 -18.48 5.13 -3.22
C HIS A 120 -17.33 5.85 -3.91
N THR A 121 -16.93 7.02 -3.40
CA THR A 121 -15.78 7.77 -3.94
C THR A 121 -14.70 7.90 -2.87
N ILE A 122 -13.56 7.26 -3.09
CA ILE A 122 -12.34 7.47 -2.31
C ILE A 122 -11.65 8.73 -2.82
N SER A 123 -11.28 9.63 -1.92
CA SER A 123 -10.51 10.85 -2.20
C SER A 123 -9.26 10.86 -1.33
N VAL A 124 -8.11 11.13 -1.94
CA VAL A 124 -6.82 11.27 -1.25
C VAL A 124 -6.31 12.67 -1.48
N ASN A 125 -6.16 13.43 -0.40
CA ASN A 125 -5.59 14.77 -0.43
C ASN A 125 -4.15 14.70 0.05
N VAL A 126 -3.23 15.10 -0.81
CA VAL A 126 -1.80 15.11 -0.54
C VAL A 126 -1.36 16.53 -0.21
N SER A 127 -0.60 16.67 0.87
CA SER A 127 -0.05 17.95 1.31
C SER A 127 1.42 17.83 1.67
N PHE A 128 2.20 18.83 1.26
CA PHE A 128 3.61 18.98 1.56
C PHE A 128 3.79 20.20 2.45
N THR A 129 4.61 20.06 3.49
CA THR A 129 5.02 21.20 4.32
C THR A 129 6.32 21.74 3.75
N PRO A 130 6.37 23.01 3.29
CA PRO A 130 7.63 23.60 2.85
C PRO A 130 8.61 23.62 4.04
N GLN A 131 9.72 22.90 3.93
CA GLN A 131 10.87 23.07 4.82
C GLN A 131 12.03 23.67 4.03
N ASP A 132 12.58 24.76 4.56
CA ASP A 132 13.72 25.44 3.95
C ASP A 132 14.93 24.50 3.90
N GLY A 133 15.36 24.14 2.68
CA GLY A 133 16.61 23.40 2.44
C GLY A 133 16.52 21.88 2.58
N LEU A 134 15.32 21.29 2.63
CA LEU A 134 15.12 19.84 2.60
C LEU A 134 14.45 19.39 1.31
N ASP A 135 14.85 18.20 0.83
CA ASP A 135 14.26 17.58 -0.34
C ASP A 135 12.77 17.33 -0.08
N SER A 136 11.91 18.03 -0.84
CA SER A 136 10.47 17.79 -0.80
C SER A 136 10.20 16.31 -1.07
N GLY A 137 9.44 15.68 -0.18
CA GLY A 137 9.03 14.30 -0.40
C GLY A 137 8.25 14.12 -1.70
N THR A 138 8.15 12.88 -2.18
CA THR A 138 7.28 12.51 -3.29
C THR A 138 6.35 11.40 -2.83
N ILE A 139 5.06 11.53 -3.13
CA ILE A 139 4.08 10.44 -2.96
C ILE A 139 3.67 9.95 -4.33
N TRP A 140 3.63 8.64 -4.47
CA TRP A 140 3.34 7.92 -5.68
C TRP A 140 2.14 7.00 -5.44
N LEU A 141 1.08 7.12 -6.23
CA LEU A 141 0.00 6.13 -6.22
C LEU A 141 0.48 4.87 -6.95
N ASP A 142 0.27 3.72 -6.33
CA ASP A 142 0.52 2.39 -6.92
C ASP A 142 -0.80 1.74 -7.33
N SER A 143 -1.73 1.57 -6.38
CA SER A 143 -3.04 1.02 -6.71
C SER A 143 -4.14 1.43 -5.74
N VAL A 144 -5.37 1.38 -6.23
CA VAL A 144 -6.58 1.38 -5.41
C VAL A 144 -7.14 -0.04 -5.38
N GLN A 145 -7.39 -0.56 -4.19
CA GLN A 145 -7.91 -1.92 -4.00
C GLN A 145 -9.27 -1.87 -3.31
N TYR A 146 -10.26 -2.58 -3.81
CA TYR A 146 -11.58 -2.61 -3.19
C TYR A 146 -12.22 -3.99 -3.19
N GLU A 147 -13.06 -4.27 -2.20
CA GLU A 147 -13.90 -5.47 -2.16
C GLU A 147 -15.15 -5.21 -3.00
N PRO A 148 -15.33 -5.89 -4.15
CA PRO A 148 -16.51 -5.71 -4.99
C PRO A 148 -17.77 -6.26 -4.32
N LEU A 149 -18.95 -5.83 -4.76
CA LEU A 149 -20.19 -6.45 -4.29
C LEU A 149 -20.31 -7.89 -4.83
N PRO A 150 -20.98 -8.82 -4.11
CA PRO A 150 -21.16 -10.19 -4.58
C PRO A 150 -21.87 -10.32 -5.93
N GLU A 151 -22.66 -9.31 -6.29
CA GLU A 151 -23.40 -9.26 -7.55
C GLU A 151 -22.64 -8.53 -8.68
N ASP A 152 -21.49 -7.90 -8.38
CA ASP A 152 -20.73 -7.17 -9.39
C ASP A 152 -20.08 -8.13 -10.39
N PRO A 153 -20.15 -7.82 -11.70
CA PRO A 153 -19.45 -8.59 -12.71
C PRO A 153 -17.94 -8.41 -12.52
N LEU A 154 -17.23 -9.50 -12.23
CA LEU A 154 -15.77 -9.51 -12.12
C LEU A 154 -15.15 -9.90 -13.45
N ASP A 155 -15.58 -9.21 -14.51
CA ASP A 155 -15.16 -9.50 -15.87
C ASP A 155 -13.98 -8.62 -16.25
N SER A 156 -12.89 -9.23 -16.73
CA SER A 156 -11.67 -8.51 -17.13
C SER A 156 -11.06 -7.60 -16.05
N VAL A 157 -11.33 -7.86 -14.77
CA VAL A 157 -10.68 -7.19 -13.64
C VAL A 157 -9.45 -7.94 -13.16
N MET A 158 -8.50 -7.22 -12.55
CA MET A 158 -7.42 -7.82 -11.77
C MET A 158 -7.89 -8.09 -10.35
N LEU A 159 -7.90 -9.35 -9.94
CA LEU A 159 -8.23 -9.78 -8.58
C LEU A 159 -6.97 -10.12 -7.78
N ARG A 160 -6.84 -9.53 -6.60
CA ARG A 160 -5.92 -9.97 -5.56
C ARG A 160 -6.62 -10.99 -4.66
N VAL A 161 -6.07 -12.19 -4.60
CA VAL A 161 -6.58 -13.32 -3.81
C VAL A 161 -5.58 -13.67 -2.72
N HIS A 162 -5.94 -13.45 -1.47
CA HIS A 162 -5.08 -13.71 -0.32
C HIS A 162 -4.79 -15.21 -0.17
N ASN A 163 -3.64 -15.58 0.41
CA ASN A 163 -3.26 -16.97 0.65
C ASN A 163 -4.22 -17.77 1.56
N SER A 164 -5.09 -17.08 2.29
CA SER A 164 -6.11 -17.66 3.18
C SER A 164 -7.48 -17.81 2.50
N ASP A 165 -7.58 -17.46 1.21
CA ASP A 165 -8.79 -17.68 0.42
C ASP A 165 -9.14 -19.18 0.44
N PRO A 166 -10.42 -19.56 0.62
CA PRO A 166 -10.83 -20.96 0.65
C PRO A 166 -10.50 -21.78 -0.61
N ALA A 167 -10.23 -21.11 -1.74
CA ALA A 167 -9.76 -21.76 -2.96
C ALA A 167 -8.28 -22.18 -2.90
N VAL A 168 -7.51 -21.63 -1.97
CA VAL A 168 -6.11 -22.01 -1.70
C VAL A 168 -6.11 -23.15 -0.68
N LYS A 169 -5.71 -24.34 -1.15
CA LYS A 169 -5.69 -25.58 -0.37
C LYS A 169 -4.27 -26.03 -0.14
N TYR A 170 -3.85 -26.03 1.11
CA TYR A 170 -2.56 -26.54 1.54
C TYR A 170 -2.65 -28.05 1.77
N ASP A 171 -1.80 -28.83 1.09
CA ASP A 171 -1.60 -30.22 1.46
C ASP A 171 -0.73 -30.27 2.71
N ASN A 172 -1.41 -30.31 3.85
CA ASN A 172 -0.76 -30.38 5.15
C ASN A 172 -0.67 -31.82 5.70
N SER A 173 -0.81 -32.83 4.84
CA SER A 173 -0.65 -34.24 5.25
C SER A 173 0.72 -34.51 5.90
N THR A 174 1.73 -33.72 5.54
CA THR A 174 3.09 -33.76 6.11
C THR A 174 3.33 -32.74 7.22
N GLY A 175 2.38 -31.84 7.51
CA GLY A 175 2.61 -30.69 8.39
C GLY A 175 3.57 -29.64 7.82
N GLY A 176 3.84 -29.67 6.51
CA GLY A 176 4.89 -28.88 5.88
C GLY A 176 4.58 -27.38 5.74
N TRP A 177 3.32 -26.96 5.86
CA TRP A 177 2.94 -25.54 5.78
C TRP A 177 2.78 -24.91 7.15
N ALA A 178 3.44 -23.78 7.36
CA ALA A 178 3.29 -23.00 8.57
C ALA A 178 3.30 -21.50 8.26
N TRP A 179 2.60 -20.75 9.11
CA TRP A 179 2.68 -19.31 9.13
C TRP A 179 4.10 -18.87 9.53
N GLN A 180 4.74 -18.03 8.72
CA GLN A 180 6.10 -17.52 8.99
C GLN A 180 6.10 -16.02 9.36
N GLY A 181 4.92 -15.44 9.58
CA GLY A 181 4.76 -13.98 9.73
C GLY A 181 4.58 -13.28 8.38
N VAL A 182 4.53 -11.94 8.45
CA VAL A 182 4.42 -11.03 7.28
C VAL A 182 3.34 -11.47 6.28
N ASP A 183 2.18 -11.85 6.81
CA ASP A 183 1.01 -12.23 6.04
C ASP A 183 1.15 -13.47 5.11
N SER A 184 2.18 -14.29 5.34
CA SER A 184 2.51 -15.42 4.47
C SER A 184 2.49 -16.80 5.16
N ASN A 185 1.94 -17.79 4.45
CA ASN A 185 2.15 -19.21 4.73
C ASN A 185 3.34 -19.70 3.90
N ALA A 186 4.26 -20.44 4.51
CA ALA A 186 5.44 -20.92 3.82
C ALA A 186 5.81 -22.36 4.18
N THR A 187 6.63 -22.97 3.33
CA THR A 187 7.20 -24.30 3.52
C THR A 187 8.64 -24.38 3.00
N HIS A 188 9.43 -25.24 3.65
CA HIS A 188 10.74 -25.72 3.16
C HIS A 188 10.79 -27.25 3.07
N SER A 189 9.65 -27.92 3.26
CA SER A 189 9.57 -29.37 3.29
C SER A 189 9.34 -29.89 1.86
N ILE A 190 10.35 -30.58 1.31
CA ILE A 190 10.33 -31.11 -0.06
C ILE A 190 9.08 -31.97 -0.28
N GLY A 191 8.41 -31.76 -1.42
CA GLY A 191 7.21 -32.47 -1.82
C GLY A 191 5.91 -31.93 -1.21
N THR A 192 5.98 -30.96 -0.29
CA THR A 192 4.77 -30.32 0.24
C THR A 192 4.13 -29.47 -0.85
N THR A 193 2.81 -29.61 -1.03
CA THR A 193 2.07 -28.96 -2.12
C THR A 193 1.02 -27.97 -1.64
N ALA A 194 0.70 -26.99 -2.49
CA ALA A 194 -0.49 -26.16 -2.36
C ALA A 194 -1.22 -26.16 -3.71
N ASN A 195 -2.55 -26.14 -3.67
CA ASN A 195 -3.40 -26.08 -4.86
C ASN A 195 -4.25 -24.83 -4.80
N PHE A 196 -4.44 -24.17 -5.93
CA PHE A 196 -5.26 -22.98 -6.06
C PHE A 196 -6.14 -23.10 -7.31
N ALA A 197 -7.45 -23.14 -7.08
CA ALA A 197 -8.44 -23.16 -8.16
C ALA A 197 -8.92 -21.74 -8.46
N PHE A 198 -8.87 -21.32 -9.72
CA PHE A 198 -9.26 -19.97 -10.13
C PHE A 198 -9.86 -19.94 -11.53
N ASN A 199 -10.60 -18.86 -11.84
CA ASN A 199 -11.11 -18.58 -13.17
C ASN A 199 -10.43 -17.30 -13.66
N GLY A 200 -9.65 -17.38 -14.73
CA GLY A 200 -8.92 -16.24 -15.25
C GLY A 200 -8.01 -16.58 -16.42
N THR A 201 -7.58 -15.56 -17.15
CA THR A 201 -6.68 -15.64 -18.30
C THR A 201 -5.21 -15.48 -17.92
N SER A 202 -4.92 -15.07 -16.68
CA SER A 202 -3.57 -15.10 -16.14
C SER A 202 -3.57 -15.28 -14.62
N ALA A 203 -2.45 -15.81 -14.11
CA ALA A 203 -2.20 -15.90 -12.68
C ALA A 203 -0.74 -15.58 -12.35
N SER A 204 -0.52 -14.71 -11.37
CA SER A 204 0.79 -14.40 -10.82
C SER A 204 0.83 -14.73 -9.34
N LEU A 205 1.91 -15.36 -8.88
CA LEU A 205 2.16 -15.59 -7.46
C LEU A 205 3.11 -14.52 -6.92
N TYR A 206 2.67 -13.85 -5.86
CA TYR A 206 3.49 -12.96 -5.06
C TYR A 206 3.90 -13.65 -3.75
N SER A 207 5.15 -13.46 -3.38
CA SER A 207 5.82 -14.14 -2.26
C SER A 207 6.59 -13.15 -1.40
N VAL A 208 7.08 -13.65 -0.27
CA VAL A 208 8.09 -13.00 0.55
C VAL A 208 9.45 -13.62 0.27
N ILE A 209 10.46 -12.79 0.05
CA ILE A 209 11.86 -13.22 0.09
C ILE A 209 12.41 -12.96 1.49
N PHE A 210 12.37 -13.98 2.34
CA PHE A 210 12.94 -13.95 3.68
C PHE A 210 14.42 -13.57 3.74
N GLY A 211 14.75 -12.73 4.73
CA GLY A 211 16.12 -12.32 5.02
C GLY A 211 16.20 -11.46 6.27
N ALA A 212 17.22 -11.68 7.06
CA ALA A 212 17.58 -10.82 8.19
C ALA A 212 19.11 -10.83 8.38
N SER A 213 19.65 -9.79 9.02
CA SER A 213 21.10 -9.68 9.26
C SER A 213 21.70 -10.86 10.03
N ASN A 214 20.90 -11.54 10.85
CA ASN A 214 21.27 -12.74 11.61
C ASN A 214 20.72 -14.05 11.03
N ASN A 215 19.99 -14.00 9.91
CA ASN A 215 19.38 -15.17 9.29
C ASN A 215 19.31 -14.99 7.77
N ILE A 216 20.34 -15.49 7.08
CA ILE A 216 20.49 -15.41 5.63
C ILE A 216 20.08 -16.76 5.03
N PHE A 217 19.11 -16.72 4.13
CA PHE A 217 18.58 -17.87 3.42
C PHE A 217 19.30 -18.06 2.08
N ASN A 218 19.62 -19.31 1.77
CA ASN A 218 20.22 -19.68 0.50
C ASN A 218 19.14 -19.88 -0.58
N ALA A 219 19.47 -19.61 -1.84
CA ALA A 219 18.54 -19.86 -2.94
C ALA A 219 18.08 -21.33 -2.98
N SER A 220 16.83 -21.53 -3.40
CA SER A 220 16.19 -22.84 -3.52
C SER A 220 15.29 -22.88 -4.75
N SER A 221 14.43 -23.88 -4.88
CA SER A 221 13.48 -23.94 -5.99
C SER A 221 12.16 -24.60 -5.61
N ALA A 222 11.12 -24.17 -6.32
CA ALA A 222 9.80 -24.78 -6.31
C ALA A 222 9.42 -25.23 -7.73
N LEU A 223 8.35 -26.00 -7.82
CA LEU A 223 7.74 -26.41 -9.07
C LEU A 223 6.31 -25.91 -9.09
N PHE A 224 5.82 -25.57 -10.27
CA PHE A 224 4.39 -25.35 -10.48
C PHE A 224 3.88 -26.14 -11.68
N THR A 225 2.61 -26.53 -11.64
CA THR A 225 1.86 -27.06 -12.78
C THR A 225 0.53 -26.30 -12.88
N ILE A 226 0.04 -26.13 -14.09
CA ILE A 226 -1.29 -25.59 -14.37
C ILE A 226 -2.06 -26.69 -15.10
N ASP A 227 -3.24 -27.04 -14.58
CA ASP A 227 -4.16 -28.01 -15.17
C ASP A 227 -3.55 -29.41 -15.40
N GLY A 228 -2.58 -29.78 -14.56
CA GLY A 228 -1.87 -31.06 -14.68
C GLY A 228 -0.90 -31.14 -15.88
N ASN A 229 -0.64 -30.01 -16.55
CA ASN A 229 0.38 -29.93 -17.58
C ASN A 229 1.80 -30.09 -16.99
N SER A 230 2.82 -30.09 -17.87
CA SER A 230 4.22 -30.26 -17.47
C SER A 230 4.65 -29.25 -16.39
N SER A 231 5.40 -29.74 -15.41
CA SER A 231 5.92 -28.91 -14.32
C SER A 231 6.98 -27.93 -14.81
N SER A 232 6.87 -26.68 -14.36
CA SER A 232 7.85 -25.63 -14.59
C SER A 232 8.60 -25.31 -13.30
N ASN A 233 9.90 -25.06 -13.40
CA ASN A 233 10.73 -24.68 -12.26
C ASN A 233 10.54 -23.19 -11.91
N VAL A 234 10.41 -22.89 -10.61
CA VAL A 234 10.36 -21.54 -10.05
C VAL A 234 11.62 -21.34 -9.20
N PRO A 235 12.54 -20.45 -9.60
CA PRO A 235 13.66 -20.09 -8.74
C PRO A 235 13.15 -19.33 -7.51
N LEU A 236 13.59 -19.76 -6.32
CA LEU A 236 13.37 -19.03 -5.09
C LEU A 236 14.70 -18.34 -4.72
N PRO A 237 14.82 -17.02 -4.92
CA PRO A 237 16.08 -16.33 -4.67
C PRO A 237 16.43 -16.40 -3.17
N GLY A 238 17.73 -16.42 -2.86
CA GLY A 238 18.19 -16.30 -1.48
C GLY A 238 17.93 -14.91 -0.91
N SER A 239 18.31 -14.68 0.34
CA SER A 239 18.18 -13.36 0.97
C SER A 239 18.93 -12.29 0.17
N VAL A 240 18.28 -11.14 -0.01
CA VAL A 240 18.82 -10.00 -0.75
C VAL A 240 19.06 -8.85 0.22
N GLN A 241 20.16 -8.12 0.02
CA GLN A 241 20.39 -6.86 0.74
C GLN A 241 19.55 -5.76 0.10
N ILE A 242 18.82 -5.01 0.93
CA ILE A 242 18.03 -3.87 0.46
C ILE A 242 18.97 -2.67 0.29
N PRO A 243 19.18 -2.14 -0.94
CA PRO A 243 20.18 -1.11 -1.19
C PRO A 243 20.00 0.14 -0.33
N SER A 244 18.75 0.58 -0.15
CA SER A 244 18.44 1.80 0.63
C SER A 244 18.72 1.67 2.13
N VAL A 245 18.81 0.45 2.67
CA VAL A 245 19.05 0.20 4.11
C VAL A 245 20.43 -0.42 4.37
N GLY A 246 21.07 -0.98 3.36
CA GLY A 246 22.41 -1.58 3.46
C GLY A 246 22.44 -2.87 4.28
N THR A 247 21.32 -3.58 4.42
CA THR A 247 21.23 -4.84 5.19
C THR A 247 20.14 -5.76 4.63
N TYR A 248 20.11 -7.00 5.13
CA TYR A 248 19.11 -8.01 4.76
C TYR A 248 17.78 -7.75 5.49
N TYR A 249 16.69 -7.77 4.73
CA TYR A 249 15.31 -7.72 5.23
C TYR A 249 14.43 -8.67 4.43
N ASN A 250 13.27 -9.00 4.99
CA ASN A 250 12.21 -9.66 4.26
C ASN A 250 11.73 -8.73 3.15
N ARG A 251 11.97 -9.10 1.88
CA ARG A 251 11.41 -8.37 0.74
C ARG A 251 9.99 -8.87 0.48
N LEU A 252 9.02 -7.99 0.68
CA LEU A 252 7.59 -8.27 0.50
C LEU A 252 7.19 -8.15 -0.98
N ASN A 253 5.98 -8.57 -1.33
CA ASN A 253 5.38 -8.42 -2.66
C ASN A 253 6.31 -8.84 -3.82
N TYR A 254 7.10 -9.90 -3.65
CA TYR A 254 8.04 -10.33 -4.66
C TYR A 254 7.35 -11.24 -5.70
N PRO A 255 7.28 -10.86 -7.00
CA PRO A 255 6.64 -11.66 -8.02
C PRO A 255 7.51 -12.88 -8.35
N LEU A 256 7.05 -14.09 -7.99
CA LEU A 256 7.79 -15.32 -8.25
C LEU A 256 7.65 -15.79 -9.70
N PHE A 257 6.43 -15.80 -10.21
CA PHE A 257 6.15 -16.16 -11.59
C PHE A 257 4.79 -15.61 -12.04
N THR A 258 4.59 -15.57 -13.35
CA THR A 258 3.31 -15.27 -14.00
C THR A 258 3.05 -16.31 -15.07
N VAL A 259 1.81 -16.81 -15.13
CA VAL A 259 1.32 -17.66 -16.21
C VAL A 259 0.29 -16.86 -17.02
N PRO A 260 0.66 -16.32 -18.18
CA PRO A 260 -0.23 -15.56 -19.03
C PRO A 260 -1.00 -16.47 -20.01
N ASN A 261 -2.00 -15.90 -20.70
CA ASN A 261 -2.69 -16.49 -21.85
C ASN A 261 -3.34 -17.86 -21.57
N LEU A 262 -3.89 -18.01 -20.37
CA LEU A 262 -4.71 -19.16 -20.01
C LEU A 262 -6.07 -19.10 -20.73
N SER A 263 -6.69 -20.27 -20.93
CA SER A 263 -7.93 -20.37 -21.70
C SER A 263 -9.14 -19.84 -20.92
N GLU A 264 -9.91 -18.94 -21.53
CA GLU A 264 -11.12 -18.36 -20.91
C GLU A 264 -12.23 -19.38 -20.61
N SER A 265 -12.20 -20.56 -21.24
CA SER A 265 -13.32 -21.49 -21.26
C SER A 265 -13.46 -22.40 -20.03
N LEU A 266 -12.43 -22.53 -19.20
CA LEU A 266 -12.42 -23.49 -18.09
C LEU A 266 -11.78 -22.91 -16.82
N PRO A 267 -12.23 -23.31 -15.62
CA PRO A 267 -11.49 -23.10 -14.38
C PRO A 267 -10.10 -23.74 -14.47
N HIS A 268 -9.10 -23.04 -13.96
CA HIS A 268 -7.73 -23.50 -13.87
C HIS A 268 -7.41 -24.02 -12.47
N ASN A 269 -6.49 -24.98 -12.39
CA ASN A 269 -5.93 -25.46 -11.14
C ASN A 269 -4.41 -25.31 -11.16
N LEU A 270 -3.91 -24.34 -10.38
CA LEU A 270 -2.49 -24.16 -10.11
C LEU A 270 -2.08 -25.06 -8.95
N GLN A 271 -1.11 -25.94 -9.19
CA GLN A 271 -0.47 -26.71 -8.13
C GLN A 271 0.98 -26.26 -7.98
N LEU A 272 1.37 -25.95 -6.74
CA LEU A 272 2.71 -25.56 -6.33
C LEU A 272 3.32 -26.65 -5.46
N ALA A 273 4.61 -26.91 -5.60
CA ALA A 273 5.34 -27.86 -4.78
C ALA A 273 6.74 -27.35 -4.44
N TYR A 274 7.18 -27.54 -3.20
CA TYR A 274 8.58 -27.28 -2.85
C TYR A 274 9.47 -28.41 -3.38
N ALA A 275 10.52 -28.07 -4.14
CA ALA A 275 11.21 -29.06 -4.97
C ALA A 275 12.62 -29.41 -4.47
N TYR A 276 13.44 -28.40 -4.12
CA TYR A 276 14.84 -28.67 -3.79
C TYR A 276 15.47 -27.64 -2.87
N SER A 277 16.18 -28.15 -1.88
CA SER A 277 17.09 -27.41 -1.00
C SER A 277 18.34 -28.22 -0.70
N GLY A 278 19.29 -28.28 -1.64
CA GLY A 278 20.63 -28.83 -1.35
C GLY A 278 21.44 -28.00 -0.36
N ASN A 279 20.90 -26.86 0.09
CA ASN A 279 21.58 -25.87 0.90
C ASN A 279 21.12 -25.95 2.36
N THR A 280 22.03 -25.65 3.29
CA THR A 280 21.66 -25.35 4.68
C THR A 280 20.88 -24.04 4.71
N ASN A 281 19.76 -23.98 5.44
CA ASN A 281 18.88 -22.80 5.52
C ASN A 281 18.36 -22.30 4.14
N PRO A 282 17.57 -23.11 3.42
CA PRO A 282 17.09 -22.72 2.10
C PRO A 282 15.94 -21.71 2.17
N GLN A 283 15.77 -20.94 1.11
CA GLN A 283 14.63 -20.07 0.94
C GLN A 283 13.34 -20.89 0.96
N TYR A 284 12.34 -20.37 1.66
CA TYR A 284 11.02 -20.99 1.75
C TYR A 284 10.21 -20.67 0.49
N LEU A 285 9.36 -21.61 0.06
CA LEU A 285 8.25 -21.28 -0.81
C LEU A 285 7.19 -20.60 0.06
N ALA A 286 7.06 -19.29 -0.07
CA ALA A 286 6.05 -18.49 0.64
C ALA A 286 4.92 -18.10 -0.31
N LEU A 287 3.69 -18.20 0.18
CA LEU A 287 2.49 -17.75 -0.52
C LEU A 287 1.97 -16.55 0.25
N ASP A 288 1.98 -15.37 -0.37
CA ASP A 288 1.42 -14.14 0.20
C ASP A 288 0.03 -13.90 -0.43
N TYR A 289 -0.01 -13.71 -1.75
CA TYR A 289 -1.24 -13.60 -2.51
C TYR A 289 -1.04 -13.98 -3.98
N PHE A 290 -2.16 -14.16 -4.67
CA PHE A 290 -2.23 -14.33 -6.11
C PHE A 290 -2.84 -13.08 -6.75
N MET A 291 -2.35 -12.72 -7.93
CA MET A 291 -2.99 -11.75 -8.82
C MET A 291 -3.58 -12.50 -10.00
N ILE A 292 -4.88 -12.33 -10.25
CA ILE A 292 -5.64 -13.06 -11.28
C ILE A 292 -6.30 -12.08 -12.22
N GLN A 293 -5.95 -12.13 -13.50
CA GLN A 293 -6.73 -11.48 -14.53
C GLN A 293 -7.95 -12.34 -14.81
N THR A 294 -9.14 -11.87 -14.43
CA THR A 294 -10.40 -12.60 -14.63
C THR A 294 -10.77 -12.68 -16.11
N ASN A 295 -11.59 -13.67 -16.45
CA ASN A 295 -12.09 -13.87 -17.81
C ASN A 295 -12.93 -12.65 -18.24
N PRO A 296 -12.88 -12.25 -19.53
CA PRO A 296 -13.86 -11.31 -20.05
C PRO A 296 -15.25 -11.92 -20.00
N THR A 297 -16.29 -11.11 -19.80
CA THR A 297 -17.65 -11.57 -20.05
C THR A 297 -17.71 -11.97 -21.51
N HIS A 298 -17.91 -13.25 -21.80
CA HIS A 298 -18.58 -13.59 -23.03
C HIS A 298 -19.99 -13.04 -22.90
N SER A 299 -20.16 -11.78 -23.31
CA SER A 299 -21.47 -11.25 -23.64
C SER A 299 -22.01 -12.23 -24.66
N LEU A 300 -22.81 -13.20 -24.19
CA LEU A 300 -23.61 -14.09 -25.00
C LEU A 300 -24.58 -13.15 -25.70
N THR A 301 -24.06 -12.52 -26.75
CA THR A 301 -24.76 -11.65 -27.64
C THR A 301 -25.68 -12.62 -28.33
N SER A 302 -26.82 -12.81 -27.68
CA SER A 302 -27.90 -13.65 -28.11
C SER A 302 -28.36 -12.95 -29.37
N THR A 303 -27.72 -13.30 -30.47
CA THR A 303 -28.13 -12.93 -31.80
C THR A 303 -29.43 -13.70 -31.98
N SER A 304 -30.50 -13.12 -31.46
CA SER A 304 -31.85 -13.43 -31.87
C SER A 304 -31.86 -13.25 -33.37
N SER A 305 -31.75 -14.37 -34.06
CA SER A 305 -31.81 -14.53 -35.50
C SER A 305 -33.25 -14.27 -35.91
N ASP A 306 -33.64 -12.99 -35.91
CA ASP A 306 -34.85 -12.56 -36.59
C ASP A 306 -34.77 -11.05 -36.83
N GLN A 307 -34.13 -10.66 -37.92
CA GLN A 307 -34.79 -9.87 -38.96
C GLN A 307 -33.88 -9.69 -40.17
N ASP A 308 -34.41 -10.14 -41.29
CA ASP A 308 -34.00 -9.97 -42.66
C ASP A 308 -33.90 -8.48 -43.03
N VAL A 309 -32.81 -7.81 -42.63
CA VAL A 309 -32.52 -6.42 -43.01
C VAL A 309 -31.43 -6.40 -44.08
N ARG A 310 -31.87 -6.06 -45.29
CA ARG A 310 -31.06 -5.90 -46.50
C ARG A 310 -29.82 -5.02 -46.27
N PRO A 311 -28.68 -5.35 -46.91
CA PRO A 311 -27.42 -4.63 -46.72
C PRO A 311 -27.54 -3.20 -47.30
N HIS A 312 -27.37 -2.20 -46.45
CA HIS A 312 -27.20 -0.81 -46.84
C HIS A 312 -25.73 -0.44 -46.59
N ASN A 313 -24.99 -0.21 -47.67
CA ASN A 313 -23.57 0.10 -47.65
C ASN A 313 -23.36 1.52 -47.08
N ASN A 314 -22.96 1.62 -45.81
CA ASN A 314 -22.68 2.89 -45.13
C ASN A 314 -21.28 3.42 -45.49
N ILE A 315 -21.09 3.86 -46.74
CA ILE A 315 -19.86 4.51 -47.22
C ILE A 315 -19.80 6.01 -46.84
N GLY A 316 -20.92 6.61 -46.46
CA GLY A 316 -21.04 8.05 -46.17
C GLY A 316 -20.15 8.61 -45.05
N PRO A 317 -20.03 7.96 -43.88
CA PRO A 317 -19.32 8.56 -42.73
C PRO A 317 -17.79 8.66 -42.89
N ILE A 318 -17.17 7.75 -43.63
CA ILE A 318 -15.70 7.68 -43.76
C ILE A 318 -15.15 8.81 -44.65
N VAL A 319 -15.92 9.25 -45.66
CA VAL A 319 -15.51 10.33 -46.56
C VAL A 319 -15.57 11.71 -45.86
N GLY A 320 -16.46 11.87 -44.88
CA GLY A 320 -16.61 13.13 -44.14
C GLY A 320 -15.42 13.50 -43.27
N VAL A 321 -14.78 12.52 -42.62
CA VAL A 321 -13.66 12.75 -41.70
C VAL A 321 -12.40 13.18 -42.44
N VAL A 322 -12.13 12.57 -43.61
CA VAL A 322 -10.92 12.87 -44.40
C VAL A 322 -11.00 14.27 -45.00
N LEU A 323 -12.18 14.69 -45.50
CA LEU A 323 -12.37 16.05 -46.02
C LEU A 323 -12.29 17.11 -44.91
N GLY A 324 -12.82 16.82 -43.72
CA GLY A 324 -12.73 17.70 -42.56
C GLY A 324 -11.29 17.95 -42.10
N ALA A 325 -10.47 16.90 -42.07
CA ALA A 325 -9.06 17.00 -41.68
C ALA A 325 -8.23 17.86 -42.66
N VAL A 326 -8.46 17.72 -43.97
CA VAL A 326 -7.72 18.50 -44.99
C VAL A 326 -8.07 19.99 -44.91
N VAL A 327 -9.34 20.33 -44.73
CA VAL A 327 -9.79 21.73 -44.59
C VAL A 327 -9.31 22.33 -43.26
N GLY A 328 -9.38 21.56 -42.16
CA GLY A 328 -8.89 21.97 -40.85
C GLY A 328 -7.39 22.25 -40.85
N LEU A 329 -6.59 21.38 -41.47
CA LEU A 329 -5.14 21.56 -41.58
C LEU A 329 -4.78 22.83 -42.36
N ALA A 330 -5.47 23.09 -43.47
CA ALA A 330 -5.25 24.31 -44.26
C ALA A 330 -5.57 25.59 -43.46
N ALA A 331 -6.64 25.58 -42.66
CA ALA A 331 -6.99 26.69 -41.79
C ALA A 331 -5.91 26.93 -40.70
N CYS A 332 -5.42 25.86 -40.06
CA CYS A 332 -4.35 25.96 -39.06
C CYS A 332 -3.05 26.54 -39.64
N ILE A 333 -2.66 26.14 -40.86
CA ILE A 333 -1.46 26.67 -41.53
C ILE A 333 -1.61 28.17 -41.80
N LEU A 334 -2.76 28.62 -42.30
CA LEU A 334 -3.02 30.05 -42.54
C LEU A 334 -2.97 30.87 -41.24
N LEU A 335 -3.53 30.33 -40.16
CA LEU A 335 -3.57 30.98 -38.85
C LEU A 335 -2.17 31.11 -38.23
N PHE A 336 -1.33 30.08 -38.39
CA PHE A 336 0.08 30.11 -38.00
C PHE A 336 0.86 31.20 -38.76
N PHE A 337 0.70 31.29 -40.08
CA PHE A 337 1.35 32.34 -40.88
C PHE A 337 0.87 33.75 -40.50
N TYR A 338 -0.40 33.91 -40.18
CA TYR A 338 -0.96 35.18 -39.72
C TYR A 338 -0.31 35.65 -38.40
N PHE A 339 -0.21 34.76 -37.40
CA PHE A 339 0.44 35.09 -36.14
C PHE A 339 1.95 35.33 -36.28
N ARG A 340 2.62 34.57 -37.15
CA ARG A 340 4.05 34.75 -37.41
C ARG A 340 4.34 36.10 -38.09
N ARG A 341 3.42 36.58 -38.93
CA ARG A 341 3.52 37.92 -39.55
C ARG A 341 3.26 39.05 -38.56
N ARG A 342 2.37 38.84 -37.57
CA ARG A 342 2.02 39.86 -36.57
C ARG A 342 3.13 40.13 -35.54
N ARG A 343 4.03 39.17 -35.29
CA ARG A 343 5.12 39.32 -34.31
C ARG A 343 6.33 40.13 -34.78
N ARG A 344 6.29 40.76 -35.98
CA ARG A 344 7.42 41.58 -36.49
C ARG A 344 7.32 43.08 -36.24
N THR A 345 6.37 43.53 -35.44
CA THR A 345 6.26 44.96 -35.09
C THR A 345 6.30 45.16 -33.58
N SER A 346 7.37 45.86 -33.16
CA SER A 346 7.51 46.67 -31.94
C SER A 346 7.82 45.93 -30.64
N TYR A 347 9.12 45.72 -30.39
CA TYR A 347 9.72 45.95 -29.07
C TYR A 347 10.67 47.14 -29.19
N SER A 348 10.20 48.31 -28.76
CA SER A 348 11.04 49.48 -28.53
C SER A 348 10.69 50.02 -27.15
N GLY A 349 11.67 49.98 -26.25
CA GLY A 349 11.74 50.78 -25.04
C GLY A 349 10.72 50.50 -23.94
N MET A 350 11.12 49.71 -22.94
CA MET A 350 10.65 49.93 -21.58
C MET A 350 11.79 49.63 -20.60
N THR A 351 12.51 50.70 -20.24
CA THR A 351 13.45 50.76 -19.13
C THR A 351 12.65 50.85 -17.84
N LEU A 352 12.84 49.89 -16.94
CA LEU A 352 12.19 49.87 -15.63
C LEU A 352 13.12 50.55 -14.61
N ASP A 353 12.66 51.68 -14.10
CA ASP A 353 13.28 52.47 -13.03
C ASP A 353 12.98 51.81 -11.67
N LEU A 354 14.03 51.58 -10.88
CA LEU A 354 14.02 50.92 -9.57
C LEU A 354 14.52 51.91 -8.52
N THR A 355 13.65 52.84 -8.11
CA THR A 355 13.82 53.60 -6.87
C THR A 355 12.45 53.86 -6.24
N GLY A 356 12.25 53.45 -4.98
CA GLY A 356 10.97 53.75 -4.31
C GLY A 356 10.67 53.01 -3.00
N ASN A 357 11.44 53.33 -1.95
CA ASN A 357 11.11 53.36 -0.52
C ASN A 357 9.72 52.87 -0.02
N SER A 358 9.77 51.92 0.92
CA SER A 358 8.91 51.78 2.12
C SER A 358 8.73 53.13 2.87
N PRO A 359 7.66 53.39 3.68
CA PRO A 359 7.16 52.48 4.74
C PRO A 359 5.64 52.58 5.08
N GLY A 360 5.16 51.69 5.97
CA GLY A 360 3.91 51.97 6.72
C GLY A 360 3.24 50.76 7.38
N TYR A 361 3.43 50.61 8.68
CA TYR A 361 2.71 49.71 9.58
C TYR A 361 1.23 50.11 9.76
N TYR A 362 0.32 49.13 9.79
CA TYR A 362 -0.92 49.24 10.56
C TYR A 362 -1.08 48.04 11.47
N ARG A 363 -1.09 48.35 12.77
CA ARG A 363 -1.48 47.53 13.90
C ARG A 363 -2.97 47.78 14.12
N LEU A 364 -3.81 46.76 14.02
CA LEU A 364 -5.21 46.81 14.45
C LEU A 364 -5.38 45.82 15.60
N GLN A 365 -5.95 46.36 16.68
CA GLN A 365 -6.24 45.72 17.94
C GLN A 365 -7.69 46.07 18.26
N ASP A 366 -8.56 45.06 18.27
CA ASP A 366 -9.91 45.03 18.87
C ASP A 366 -10.20 43.52 19.09
N SER A 367 -10.43 42.97 20.30
CA SER A 367 -11.35 43.27 21.41
C SER A 367 -12.74 42.64 21.23
N ALA A 368 -13.23 42.03 22.32
CA ALA A 368 -14.47 41.27 22.56
C ALA A 368 -14.49 39.82 22.01
N GLY A 369 -14.74 38.77 22.80
CA GLY A 369 -15.55 38.68 24.00
C GLY A 369 -16.84 37.91 23.66
N GLY A 370 -16.79 36.58 23.73
CA GLY A 370 -17.93 35.72 23.39
C GLY A 370 -17.81 34.34 24.05
N THR A 371 -18.23 34.24 25.30
CA THR A 371 -18.51 32.97 26.00
C THR A 371 -19.80 32.37 25.46
N LEU A 372 -19.70 31.22 24.78
CA LEU A 372 -20.84 30.40 24.39
C LEU A 372 -21.24 29.49 25.56
N GLU A 373 -22.37 29.82 26.15
CA GLU A 373 -23.13 29.02 27.11
C GLU A 373 -23.80 27.85 26.37
N VAL A 374 -23.39 26.61 26.69
CA VAL A 374 -24.00 25.39 26.17
C VAL A 374 -25.03 24.88 27.18
N THR A 375 -26.29 24.95 26.80
CA THR A 375 -27.42 24.35 27.52
C THR A 375 -27.39 22.82 27.46
N PRO A 376 -27.59 22.07 28.55
CA PRO A 376 -27.71 20.62 28.49
C PRO A 376 -29.11 20.20 28.01
N PHE A 377 -29.15 19.33 27.00
CA PHE A 377 -30.37 18.67 26.53
C PHE A 377 -30.85 17.64 27.56
N VAL A 378 -32.13 17.74 27.91
CA VAL A 378 -32.88 16.84 28.78
C VAL A 378 -33.30 15.60 27.98
N SER A 379 -33.04 14.41 28.51
CA SER A 379 -33.57 13.13 28.01
C SER A 379 -35.03 12.93 28.39
N PRO A 380 -35.85 12.23 27.59
CA PRO A 380 -37.07 11.61 28.08
C PRO A 380 -36.89 10.12 28.42
N ASP A 381 -37.53 9.77 29.53
CA ASP A 381 -37.59 8.47 30.21
C ASP A 381 -38.12 7.30 29.37
N VAL A 382 -37.53 6.11 29.58
CA VAL A 382 -38.14 4.80 29.26
C VAL A 382 -37.85 3.81 30.42
N PRO A 383 -38.80 2.96 30.85
CA PRO A 383 -38.78 2.28 32.17
C PRO A 383 -37.90 1.01 32.22
N PRO A 384 -37.49 0.55 33.42
CA PRO A 384 -36.58 -0.57 33.58
C PRO A 384 -37.28 -1.92 33.43
N GLY A 385 -36.93 -2.66 32.37
CA GLY A 385 -37.26 -4.08 32.22
C GLY A 385 -36.23 -4.96 32.96
N ASN A 386 -36.69 -5.65 34.00
CA ASN A 386 -35.93 -6.65 34.76
C ASN A 386 -35.50 -7.83 33.87
N TYR A 387 -34.19 -7.99 33.62
CA TYR A 387 -33.61 -9.23 33.13
C TYR A 387 -32.64 -9.81 34.17
N ARG A 388 -33.01 -10.99 34.71
CA ARG A 388 -32.15 -11.82 35.55
C ARG A 388 -31.13 -12.57 34.68
N PRO A 389 -29.83 -12.59 35.00
CA PRO A 389 -28.91 -13.52 34.39
C PRO A 389 -29.03 -14.90 35.04
N THR A 390 -29.43 -15.90 34.26
CA THR A 390 -29.32 -17.31 34.63
C THR A 390 -27.85 -17.71 34.68
N LYS A 391 -27.37 -18.04 35.89
CA LYS A 391 -26.11 -18.77 36.12
C LYS A 391 -26.23 -20.16 35.51
N TYR A 392 -25.32 -20.53 34.61
CA TYR A 392 -25.05 -21.94 34.34
C TYR A 392 -23.84 -22.40 35.15
N ALA A 393 -24.05 -23.55 35.78
CA ALA A 393 -23.12 -24.23 36.65
C ALA A 393 -21.97 -24.86 35.85
N SER A 394 -20.76 -24.69 36.36
CA SER A 394 -19.61 -25.54 36.08
C SER A 394 -19.63 -26.71 37.06
N ASP A 395 -19.74 -27.94 36.57
CA ASP A 395 -19.35 -29.16 37.29
C ASP A 395 -19.07 -30.24 36.22
N THR A 396 -17.80 -30.55 35.96
CA THR A 396 -16.96 -31.64 36.52
C THR A 396 -17.14 -32.99 35.83
N GLY A 397 -15.99 -33.64 35.63
CA GLY A 397 -15.90 -35.10 35.61
C GLY A 397 -15.22 -35.70 34.40
N TYR A 398 -13.88 -35.73 34.38
CA TYR A 398 -13.17 -36.94 33.96
C TYR A 398 -11.88 -37.09 34.77
N THR A 399 -11.87 -38.15 35.57
CA THR A 399 -10.81 -38.57 36.48
C THR A 399 -10.04 -39.77 35.91
N GLY A 400 -8.72 -39.76 36.12
CA GLY A 400 -7.87 -40.94 36.29
C GLY A 400 -7.27 -41.55 35.02
N GLN A 401 -6.05 -42.10 35.02
CA GLN A 401 -4.91 -42.15 35.95
C GLN A 401 -3.76 -42.86 35.14
N PRO A 402 -2.58 -43.24 35.69
CA PRO A 402 -1.29 -42.76 35.19
C PRO A 402 -0.30 -43.87 34.74
N SER A 403 0.96 -43.47 34.54
CA SER A 403 2.23 -44.20 34.78
C SER A 403 3.04 -44.55 33.53
N GLY A 404 4.29 -44.10 33.51
CA GLY A 404 5.29 -44.50 32.52
C GLY A 404 6.56 -43.66 32.62
N ALA A 405 7.20 -43.67 33.80
CA ALA A 405 8.52 -43.10 34.01
C ALA A 405 9.59 -43.91 33.27
N ASN A 406 10.57 -43.24 32.65
CA ASN A 406 11.93 -43.74 32.56
C ASN A 406 12.90 -42.56 32.68
N ALA A 407 13.70 -42.62 33.74
CA ALA A 407 14.78 -41.71 34.04
C ALA A 407 16.07 -42.19 33.35
N TYR A 408 16.87 -41.25 32.86
CA TYR A 408 18.32 -41.42 32.79
C TYR A 408 18.99 -40.20 33.43
N LEU A 409 19.86 -40.52 34.39
CA LEU A 409 20.76 -39.67 35.16
C LEU A 409 22.02 -39.31 34.37
N GLY A 410 22.63 -38.18 34.73
CA GLY A 410 24.00 -37.77 34.35
C GLY A 410 24.06 -36.26 34.16
N ASP A 411 24.05 -35.45 35.22
CA ASP A 411 25.19 -35.07 36.09
C ASP A 411 26.03 -33.89 35.56
N ALA A 412 26.63 -33.17 36.51
CA ALA A 412 26.76 -31.74 36.68
C ALA A 412 27.81 -30.99 35.84
N GLY A 413 27.61 -29.67 35.74
CA GLY A 413 28.60 -28.72 35.21
C GLY A 413 28.18 -27.26 35.41
N SER A 414 28.33 -26.75 36.63
CA SER A 414 28.04 -25.37 37.04
C SER A 414 29.03 -24.35 36.45
N ARG A 415 28.55 -23.22 35.88
CA ARG A 415 29.10 -21.86 36.10
C ARG A 415 28.18 -20.75 35.53
N PRO A 416 28.22 -19.52 36.09
CA PRO A 416 27.13 -18.55 36.00
C PRO A 416 27.40 -17.38 35.04
N GLY A 417 26.30 -16.76 34.60
CA GLY A 417 26.21 -15.30 34.47
C GLY A 417 26.19 -14.72 33.06
N THR A 418 24.99 -14.45 32.53
CA THR A 418 24.68 -13.16 31.86
C THR A 418 23.16 -13.03 31.68
N GLN A 419 22.56 -12.04 32.35
CA GLN A 419 21.17 -11.64 32.13
C GLN A 419 21.11 -10.78 30.85
N GLY A 420 20.62 -11.36 29.76
CA GLY A 420 20.14 -10.62 28.59
C GLY A 420 18.62 -10.54 28.63
N ARG A 421 18.08 -9.31 28.76
CA ARG A 421 16.64 -9.02 28.62
C ARG A 421 16.20 -9.38 27.20
N LEU A 422 15.46 -10.48 27.05
CA LEU A 422 14.70 -10.81 25.86
C LEU A 422 13.38 -10.01 25.89
N SER A 423 13.23 -9.07 24.97
CA SER A 423 11.95 -8.45 24.66
C SER A 423 11.06 -9.47 23.98
N GLY A 424 10.16 -10.10 24.74
CA GLY A 424 9.15 -11.01 24.21
C GLY A 424 8.19 -10.27 23.27
N TRP A 425 8.24 -10.66 22.01
CA TRP A 425 7.20 -10.34 21.03
C TRP A 425 5.95 -11.16 21.39
N ASN A 426 4.83 -10.47 21.64
CA ASN A 426 3.55 -11.09 21.98
C ASN A 426 2.69 -11.25 20.72
N PRO A 427 2.47 -12.46 20.20
CA PRO A 427 1.69 -12.70 18.98
C PRO A 427 0.16 -12.58 19.15
N ASP A 428 -0.37 -12.31 20.34
CA ASP A 428 -1.82 -12.28 20.60
C ASP A 428 -2.52 -10.93 20.27
N ARG A 429 -1.93 -10.07 19.42
CA ARG A 429 -2.50 -8.74 19.14
C ARG A 429 -3.31 -8.59 17.85
N PHE A 430 -3.50 -9.66 17.07
CA PHE A 430 -4.43 -9.67 15.94
C PHE A 430 -5.53 -10.71 16.14
N ILE A 431 -6.34 -10.50 17.18
CA ILE A 431 -7.72 -10.96 17.19
C ILE A 431 -8.57 -9.71 17.26
N MET A 432 -9.44 -9.51 16.26
CA MET A 432 -10.47 -8.48 16.26
C MET A 432 -11.30 -8.61 17.55
N SER A 433 -10.95 -7.84 18.59
CA SER A 433 -11.75 -7.77 19.80
C SER A 433 -12.98 -6.93 19.48
N LYS A 434 -14.16 -7.56 19.44
CA LYS A 434 -15.44 -6.85 19.55
C LYS A 434 -15.46 -6.12 20.89
N ARG A 435 -15.10 -4.82 20.90
CA ARG A 435 -15.42 -3.92 22.01
C ARG A 435 -16.64 -3.10 21.61
N THR A 436 -17.68 -3.21 22.42
CA THR A 436 -18.90 -2.42 22.33
C THR A 436 -18.58 -0.94 22.63
N PRO A 437 -19.17 0.05 21.93
CA PRO A 437 -18.71 1.45 21.98
C PRO A 437 -18.97 2.20 23.31
N ALA A 438 -19.62 1.59 24.29
CA ALA A 438 -20.12 2.30 25.47
C ALA A 438 -19.12 2.45 26.63
N GLN A 439 -17.91 1.87 26.56
CA GLN A 439 -16.95 1.88 27.69
C GLN A 439 -15.64 2.64 27.44
N ALA A 440 -15.45 3.25 26.27
CA ALA A 440 -14.22 4.00 25.97
C ALA A 440 -14.25 5.48 26.42
N LEU A 441 -15.45 6.04 26.67
CA LEU A 441 -15.61 7.48 26.95
C LEU A 441 -15.44 7.90 28.42
N THR A 442 -15.28 6.96 29.36
CA THR A 442 -15.18 7.29 30.79
C THR A 442 -13.75 7.31 31.31
N THR A 443 -12.79 6.67 30.62
CA THR A 443 -11.41 6.51 31.13
C THR A 443 -10.46 7.60 30.67
N GLU A 444 -10.85 8.42 29.69
CA GLU A 444 -9.99 9.47 29.12
C GLU A 444 -10.15 10.82 29.83
N ASN A 445 -11.29 11.07 30.49
CA ASN A 445 -11.56 12.32 31.20
C ASN A 445 -10.82 12.41 32.56
N ASP A 446 -10.58 11.27 33.23
CA ASP A 446 -9.87 11.23 34.53
C ASP A 446 -8.34 11.39 34.40
N ARG A 447 -7.79 11.22 33.20
CA ARG A 447 -6.34 11.34 32.96
C ARG A 447 -5.89 12.75 32.62
N SER A 448 -6.81 13.62 32.20
CA SER A 448 -6.47 15.00 31.79
C SER A 448 -6.44 16.01 32.95
N GLN A 449 -6.83 15.63 34.17
CA GLN A 449 -6.84 16.53 35.34
C GLN A 449 -5.59 16.48 36.25
N ARG A 450 -4.52 15.74 35.91
CA ARG A 450 -3.35 15.55 36.81
C ARG A 450 -2.00 16.11 36.38
N ASN A 451 -1.93 16.93 35.34
CA ASN A 451 -0.67 17.57 34.93
C ASN A 451 -0.75 19.10 34.99
N GLU A 452 -0.81 19.66 36.20
CA GLU A 452 -0.31 21.02 36.45
C GLU A 452 1.18 20.92 36.80
N GLY A 453 2.02 21.24 35.82
CA GLY A 453 3.48 21.29 35.97
C GLY A 453 3.98 22.73 36.02
N THR A 454 4.63 23.06 37.13
CA THR A 454 5.25 24.33 37.51
C THR A 454 6.24 24.85 36.45
N GLN A 455 6.03 26.07 35.95
CA GLN A 455 7.01 26.81 35.12
C GLN A 455 8.06 27.49 36.00
N HIS A 456 9.33 27.20 35.77
CA HIS A 456 10.46 27.98 36.27
C HIS A 456 10.90 28.98 35.21
N LEU A 457 10.91 30.27 35.56
CA LEU A 457 11.54 31.34 34.80
C LEU A 457 13.00 31.46 35.26
N ASP A 458 13.95 31.23 34.38
CA ASP A 458 15.34 31.69 34.55
C ASP A 458 15.77 32.49 33.33
N SER A 459 16.24 33.71 33.59
CA SER A 459 16.67 34.71 32.65
C SER A 459 18.20 34.71 32.58
N GLY A 460 18.77 33.97 31.63
CA GLY A 460 20.21 33.87 31.44
C GLY A 460 20.68 34.53 30.15
N VAL A 461 21.11 35.80 30.24
CA VAL A 461 21.86 36.52 29.20
C VAL A 461 23.25 35.86 29.05
N ARG A 462 23.64 35.47 27.84
CA ARG A 462 25.02 35.06 27.52
C ARG A 462 25.69 36.15 26.69
N LEU A 463 26.81 36.65 27.21
CA LEU A 463 27.71 37.59 26.54
C LEU A 463 28.66 36.84 25.61
N SER A 464 29.00 37.48 24.49
CA SER A 464 30.00 37.06 23.52
C SER A 464 31.40 37.06 24.14
N HIS A 465 32.15 35.98 23.93
CA HIS A 465 33.59 35.92 24.23
C HIS A 465 34.36 36.04 22.92
N ASP A 466 35.20 37.06 22.88
CA ASP A 466 36.06 37.45 21.76
C ASP A 466 37.52 37.30 22.22
N GLY A 467 38.40 36.92 21.29
CA GLY A 467 39.84 36.74 21.50
C GLY A 467 40.29 35.28 21.29
N GLY A 468 41.23 34.94 20.42
CA GLY A 468 42.22 35.75 19.72
C GLY A 468 43.59 35.11 19.90
N GLY A 469 44.17 34.61 18.80
CA GLY A 469 45.63 34.50 18.62
C GLY A 469 46.27 33.12 18.77
N GLY A 470 47.06 32.73 17.76
CA GLY A 470 48.30 31.98 17.97
C GLY A 470 48.55 30.78 17.06
N GLN A 471 49.31 31.03 15.99
CA GLN A 471 50.12 30.16 15.11
C GLN A 471 50.52 28.78 15.66
N GLU A 472 50.57 27.74 14.80
CA GLU A 472 51.81 27.23 14.20
C GLU A 472 51.55 26.13 13.14
N GLU A 473 52.60 25.90 12.36
CA GLU A 473 52.69 25.31 11.02
C GLU A 473 52.54 23.77 10.96
N GLY A 474 52.25 23.23 9.76
CA GLY A 474 52.27 21.77 9.52
C GLY A 474 51.74 21.32 8.16
N GLU A 475 52.57 21.52 7.15
CA GLU A 475 52.52 21.06 5.75
C GLU A 475 52.10 19.60 5.51
N ALA A 476 51.21 19.34 4.55
CA ALA A 476 51.24 18.13 3.70
C ALA A 476 50.41 18.31 2.41
N ILE A 477 51.11 18.09 1.31
CA ILE A 477 50.73 18.20 -0.11
C ILE A 477 49.76 17.09 -0.52
N GLY A 478 48.81 17.41 -1.40
CA GLY A 478 47.94 16.43 -2.08
C GLY A 478 47.33 17.01 -3.35
N ASP A 479 47.98 16.72 -4.48
CA ASP A 479 47.67 17.19 -5.84
C ASP A 479 46.27 16.85 -6.36
N VAL A 480 45.75 17.79 -7.15
CA VAL A 480 44.56 17.71 -8.00
C VAL A 480 44.89 16.99 -9.32
N PRO A 481 43.94 16.25 -9.92
CA PRO A 481 43.87 16.17 -11.37
C PRO A 481 42.56 16.77 -11.94
N PRO A 482 42.61 17.36 -13.16
CA PRO A 482 41.54 18.19 -13.72
C PRO A 482 40.40 17.40 -14.38
N ILE A 483 39.24 18.05 -14.41
CA ILE A 483 38.02 17.69 -15.14
C ILE A 483 38.18 18.11 -16.61
N TYR A 484 37.93 17.19 -17.53
CA TYR A 484 37.69 17.50 -18.95
C TYR A 484 36.19 17.67 -19.19
N THR A 485 35.83 18.74 -19.89
CA THR A 485 34.51 18.94 -20.51
C THR A 485 34.66 18.67 -22.01
N GLU A 486 33.80 17.82 -22.57
CA GLU A 486 33.67 17.65 -24.01
C GLU A 486 32.41 18.38 -24.49
N SER A 487 32.59 19.01 -25.67
CA SER A 487 31.63 19.74 -26.49
C SER A 487 30.83 18.84 -27.42
#